data_AF-A0A1B0BGS1-F1
#
_entry.id   AF-A0A1B0BGS1-F1
#
_cell.length_a   1.000
_cell.length_b   1.000
_cell.length_c   1.000
_cell.angle_alpha   90.00
_cell.angle_beta   90.00
_cell.angle_gamma   90.00
#
_symmetry.space_group_name_H-M   'P 1'
#
loop_
_entity.id
_entity.type
_entity.pdbx_description
1 polymer ?
#
loop_
_entity_poly.entity_id
_entity_poly.type
_entity_poly.pdbx_seq_one_letter_code
_entity_poly.pdbx_strand_id
1 'polypeptide(L)' 'MPVERKAVGTTIFRNMQALDKDGDVTGIVEYFIAEGSTNTTEDEKMTTDEGDGTFAILFPHQGRVTIVKTLDYEKIQR' A
#
# COMPACT_ATOMS: atom_id res chain seq x y z
N MET A 1 17.87 10.59 11.69
CA MET A 1 16.70 9.92 12.31
C MET A 1 16.60 8.53 11.67
N PRO A 2 16.69 7.43 12.42
CA PRO A 2 16.55 6.09 11.83
C PRO A 2 15.14 5.94 11.27
N VAL A 3 15.03 5.38 10.08
CA VAL A 3 13.78 5.19 9.29
C VAL A 3 12.82 4.15 9.90
N GLU A 4 13.23 3.52 11.00
CA GLU A 4 12.71 2.24 11.50
C GLU A 4 11.45 2.34 12.38
N ARG A 5 10.98 3.55 12.72
CA ARG A 5 9.73 3.75 13.47
C ARG A 5 8.86 4.81 12.81
N LYS A 6 8.22 4.47 11.70
CA LYS A 6 7.15 5.32 11.17
C LYS A 6 5.92 5.15 12.06
N ALA A 7 5.41 6.27 12.56
CA ALA A 7 4.23 6.27 13.41
C ALA A 7 2.98 5.90 12.60
N VAL A 8 1.99 5.29 13.27
CA VAL A 8 0.64 5.14 12.74
C VAL A 8 0.11 6.52 12.33
N GLY A 9 -0.58 6.58 11.18
CA GLY A 9 -1.03 7.81 10.54
C GLY A 9 0.00 8.45 9.61
N THR A 10 1.23 7.93 9.54
CA THR A 10 2.22 8.45 8.60
C THR A 10 1.90 8.03 7.16
N THR A 11 1.79 9.01 6.25
CA THR A 11 1.76 8.75 4.81
C THR A 11 3.16 8.34 4.33
N ILE A 12 3.28 7.11 3.85
CA ILE A 12 4.55 6.53 3.38
C ILE A 12 4.70 6.58 1.86
N PHE A 13 3.59 6.67 1.13
CA PHE A 13 3.60 6.76 -0.32
C PHE A 13 2.62 7.85 -0.77
N ARG A 14 3.00 8.57 -1.82
CA ARG A 14 2.24 9.68 -2.40
C ARG A 14 2.31 9.61 -3.92
N ASN A 15 1.36 10.29 -4.57
CA ASN A 15 1.32 10.49 -6.01
C ASN A 15 1.14 9.17 -6.78
N MET A 16 0.38 8.22 -6.22
CA MET A 16 -0.14 7.11 -7.00
C MET A 16 -1.04 7.68 -8.10
N GLN A 17 -0.82 7.26 -9.35
CA GLN A 17 -1.54 7.78 -10.50
C GLN A 17 -1.91 6.62 -11.42
N ALA A 18 -3.17 6.57 -11.84
CA ALA A 18 -3.63 5.71 -12.92
C ALA A 18 -3.94 6.60 -14.12
N LEU A 19 -3.33 6.30 -15.25
CA LEU A 19 -3.47 7.05 -16.50
C LEU A 19 -4.20 6.15 -17.49
N ASP A 20 -5.37 6.59 -17.94
CA ASP A 20 -6.03 5.96 -19.07
C ASP A 20 -5.25 6.33 -20.34
N LYS A 21 -4.81 5.31 -21.07
CA LYS A 21 -3.95 5.47 -22.24
C LYS A 21 -4.72 6.02 -23.45
N ASP A 22 -6.01 5.70 -23.52
CA ASP A 22 -6.85 6.00 -24.67
C ASP A 22 -7.85 7.13 -24.36
N GLY A 23 -7.86 7.62 -23.10
CA GLY A 23 -8.78 8.62 -22.60
C GLY A 23 -8.25 10.05 -22.73
N ASP A 24 -8.87 10.84 -23.62
CA ASP A 24 -8.68 12.30 -23.72
C ASP A 24 -9.21 13.07 -22.49
N VAL A 25 -9.79 12.37 -21.50
CA VAL A 25 -10.40 12.93 -20.28
C VAL A 25 -9.77 12.27 -19.05
N THR A 26 -9.41 13.07 -18.06
CA THR A 26 -8.93 12.58 -16.76
C THR A 26 -10.10 11.93 -16.02
N GLY A 27 -10.26 10.61 -16.19
CA GLY A 27 -11.27 9.83 -15.47
C GLY A 27 -11.12 9.98 -13.96
N ILE A 28 -12.25 9.89 -13.23
CA ILE A 28 -12.23 9.82 -11.77
C ILE A 28 -11.60 8.47 -11.39
N VAL A 29 -10.51 8.50 -10.63
CA VAL A 29 -9.83 7.30 -10.14
C VAL A 29 -10.15 7.10 -8.65
N GLU A 30 -10.45 5.85 -8.29
CA GLU A 30 -10.61 5.40 -6.91
C GLU A 30 -9.57 4.32 -6.61
N TYR A 31 -8.77 4.55 -5.58
CA TYR A 31 -7.78 3.60 -5.11
C TYR A 31 -8.28 2.85 -3.87
N PHE A 32 -8.09 1.53 -3.86
CA PHE A 32 -8.33 0.65 -2.72
C PHE A 32 -7.22 -0.41 -2.65
N ILE A 33 -7.06 -1.03 -1.47
CA ILE A 33 -6.14 -2.16 -1.27
C ILE A 33 -6.95 -3.43 -1.49
N ALA A 34 -6.47 -4.30 -2.38
CA ALA A 34 -7.02 -5.62 -2.57
C ALA A 34 -6.28 -6.64 -1.69
N GLU A 35 -7.00 -7.61 -1.16
CA GLU A 35 -6.40 -8.76 -0.47
C GLU A 35 -5.48 -9.54 -1.42
N GLY A 36 -4.32 -9.93 -0.92
CA GLY A 36 -3.38 -10.76 -1.67
C GLY A 36 -3.90 -12.18 -1.90
N SER A 37 -3.90 -12.66 -3.15
CA SER A 37 -4.15 -14.08 -3.42
C SER A 37 -2.84 -14.89 -3.35
N THR A 38 -2.85 -16.06 -2.72
CA THR A 38 -1.70 -16.94 -2.49
C THR A 38 -1.18 -17.67 -3.74
N ASN A 39 -1.63 -17.32 -4.94
CA ASN A 39 -1.29 -18.00 -6.21
C ASN A 39 -0.07 -17.37 -6.90
N THR A 40 0.98 -17.06 -6.16
CA THR A 40 2.24 -16.55 -6.73
C THR A 40 3.33 -17.59 -6.55
N THR A 41 3.96 -17.98 -7.67
CA THR A 41 5.14 -18.85 -7.75
C THR A 41 6.18 -18.46 -6.70
N GLU A 42 6.91 -19.43 -6.14
CA GLU A 42 7.73 -19.33 -4.92
C GLU A 42 8.70 -18.12 -4.81
N ASP A 43 9.03 -17.43 -5.91
CA ASP A 43 9.83 -16.19 -5.93
C ASP A 43 9.05 -14.91 -5.54
N GLU A 44 7.71 -14.93 -5.57
CA GLU A 44 6.84 -13.79 -5.24
C GLU A 44 6.08 -14.01 -3.92
N LYS A 45 6.57 -14.91 -3.05
CA LYS A 45 6.10 -15.07 -1.68
C LYS A 45 6.52 -13.89 -0.78
N MET A 46 6.31 -12.67 -1.25
CA MET A 46 6.52 -11.45 -0.48
C MET A 46 5.24 -11.19 0.32
N THR A 47 5.06 -11.96 1.41
CA THR A 47 4.20 -11.63 2.58
C THR A 47 2.87 -10.93 2.22
N THR A 48 2.11 -11.48 1.27
CA THR A 48 0.87 -10.86 0.78
C THR A 48 -0.21 -10.80 1.85
N ASP A 49 -0.13 -11.68 2.85
CA ASP A 49 -1.00 -11.72 4.05
C ASP A 49 -0.78 -10.53 5.02
N GLU A 50 0.31 -9.77 4.90
CA GLU A 50 0.67 -8.76 5.91
C GLU A 50 0.38 -7.31 5.49
N GLY A 51 0.23 -7.07 4.19
CA GLY A 51 -0.09 -5.76 3.63
C GLY A 51 -1.52 -5.33 3.96
N ASP A 52 -2.44 -6.29 3.96
CA ASP A 52 -3.83 -6.06 4.32
C ASP A 52 -3.96 -5.78 5.82
N GLY A 53 -4.69 -4.71 6.16
CA GLY A 53 -4.83 -4.22 7.53
C GLY A 53 -3.63 -3.50 8.15
N THR A 54 -2.43 -3.49 7.53
CA THR A 54 -1.27 -2.69 7.99
C THR A 54 -1.25 -1.30 7.35
N PHE A 55 -1.66 -1.22 6.09
CA PHE A 55 -1.73 0.02 5.31
C PHE A 55 -3.17 0.34 4.93
N ALA A 56 -3.45 1.62 4.66
CA ALA A 56 -4.74 2.06 4.18
C ALA A 56 -4.63 3.22 3.19
N ILE A 57 -5.60 3.28 2.28
CA ILE A 57 -5.88 4.44 1.43
C ILE A 57 -7.06 5.18 2.04
N LEU A 58 -6.77 6.22 2.82
CA LEU A 58 -7.79 6.99 3.55
C LEU A 58 -8.58 7.96 2.66
N PHE A 59 -7.97 8.40 1.55
CA PHE A 59 -8.55 9.33 0.59
C PHE A 59 -8.44 8.73 -0.82
N PRO A 60 -9.48 8.03 -1.30
CA PRO A 60 -9.43 7.21 -2.53
C PRO A 60 -9.04 7.95 -3.80
N HIS A 61 -9.16 9.28 -3.84
CA HIS A 61 -8.84 10.09 -5.01
C HIS A 61 -7.49 10.82 -4.91
N GLN A 62 -6.71 10.61 -3.85
CA GLN A 62 -5.45 11.35 -3.61
C GLN A 62 -4.19 10.51 -3.83
N GLY A 63 -4.33 9.19 -4.09
CA GLY A 63 -3.18 8.31 -4.32
C GLY A 63 -2.19 8.28 -3.16
N ARG A 64 -2.68 8.27 -1.92
CA ARG A 64 -1.86 8.27 -0.69
C ARG A 64 -2.03 6.96 0.07
N VAL A 65 -0.91 6.38 0.50
CA VAL A 65 -0.88 5.20 1.37
C VAL A 65 -0.38 5.59 2.74
N THR A 66 -1.13 5.19 3.76
CA THR A 66 -0.89 5.54 5.17
C THR A 66 -0.72 4.28 5.99
N ILE A 67 0.17 4.33 6.98
CA ILE A 67 0.31 3.27 7.98
C ILE A 67 -0.88 3.35 8.94
N VAL A 68 -1.62 2.26 9.12
CA VAL A 68 -2.73 2.18 10.09
C VAL A 68 -2.43 1.23 11.26
N LYS A 69 -1.36 0.43 11.15
CA LYS A 69 -0.88 -0.47 12.21
C LYS A 69 0.60 -0.27 12.48
N THR A 70 1.04 -0.50 13.71
CA THR A 70 2.46 -0.36 14.08
C THR A 70 3.34 -1.34 13.29
N LEU A 71 4.43 -0.83 12.71
CA LEU A 71 5.45 -1.64 12.05
C LEU A 71 6.44 -2.16 13.10
N ASP A 72 6.72 -3.46 13.08
CA ASP A 72 7.62 -4.13 14.01
C ASP A 72 8.59 -5.01 13.21
N TYR A 73 9.76 -4.45 12.89
CA TYR A 73 10.75 -5.08 12.00
C TYR A 73 11.23 -6.44 12.54
N GLU A 74 11.37 -6.59 13.85
CA GLU A 74 11.87 -7.82 14.46
C GLU A 74 10.90 -9.00 14.35
N LYS A 75 9.59 -8.73 14.21
CA LYS A 75 8.59 -9.79 14.03
C LYS A 75 8.52 -10.33 12.60
N ILE A 76 8.99 -9.56 11.63
CA ILE A 76 8.82 -9.87 10.19
C ILE A 76 9.96 -10.76 9.65
N GLN A 77 11.13 -10.80 10.30
CA GLN A 77 12.32 -11.52 9.80
C GLN A 77 12.57 -12.94 10.36
N ARG A 78 11.65 -13.55 11.12
CA ARG A 78 11.90 -14.84 11.78
C ARG A 78 11.50 -16.06 10.97
#